data_AF-A0A7S0E2J1-F1
#
_entry.id   AF-A0A7S0E2J1-F1
#
_cell.length_a   1.000
_cell.length_b   1.000
_cell.length_c   1.000
_cell.angle_alpha   90.00
_cell.angle_beta   90.00
_cell.angle_gamma   90.00
#
_symmetry.space_group_name_H-M   'P 1'
#
loop_
_entity.id
_entity.type
_entity.pdbx_description
1 polymer ?
#
loop_
_entity_poly.entity_id
_entity_poly.type
_entity_poly.pdbx_seq_one_letter_code
_entity_poly.pdbx_strand_id
1 'polypeptide(L)'
;QQMQKGTVSLNSAGFFMPRLASICTTLLNAFQLPIWLNIYITESLKSSSAPLHTDKQDVIAIQAQGSKRWRVYRPSPPANKVMQDPFTRGKGNDVLTFEELEEPLLDIVLEPGQMLYVPAGFPHVTDTVNGVTTQEESIHLTLGVDTHVWDLNFACMRASALSRKKLPVLIEGSFDINKLELDQWLSLHSPLPLGFASLPVLSGTEGSKEESSNLLCKHVAQELARRMLQAEPRRWANFDQDSLVDELDLLAVAHRYILHYLRIMAIERKVYADATYQIREISHPVERAQPYLDEFKLAMEELSLWSANQPIPSDQRSKAEKPGERGVGMGMGMGMG
;
A
#
# COMPACT_ATOMS: atom_id res chain seq x y z
N GLN A 1 11.81 19.58 -26.28
CA GLN A 1 10.43 20.07 -26.48
C GLN A 1 10.20 21.15 -25.44
N GLN A 2 9.89 22.38 -25.86
CA GLN A 2 9.41 23.43 -24.95
C GLN A 2 8.01 23.02 -24.48
N MET A 3 7.73 23.03 -23.18
CA MET A 3 6.39 22.70 -22.67
C MET A 3 5.39 23.73 -23.19
N GLN A 4 4.58 23.34 -24.18
CA GLN A 4 3.43 24.14 -24.57
C GLN A 4 2.31 23.91 -23.53
N LYS A 5 2.20 24.83 -22.58
CA LYS A 5 1.09 25.00 -21.63
C LYS A 5 0.65 23.76 -20.86
N GLY A 6 1.17 23.55 -19.64
CA GLY A 6 0.65 22.50 -18.77
C GLY A 6 1.49 22.14 -17.55
N THR A 7 1.16 20.99 -16.97
CA THR A 7 2.01 20.29 -16.00
C THR A 7 2.55 19.04 -16.68
N VAL A 8 3.87 18.82 -16.59
CA VAL A 8 4.49 17.53 -16.93
C VAL A 8 4.78 16.78 -15.65
N SER A 9 4.35 15.52 -15.59
CA SER A 9 4.64 14.60 -14.50
C SER A 9 5.55 13.48 -14.98
N LEU A 10 6.66 13.26 -14.26
CA LEU A 10 7.48 12.06 -14.41
C LEU A 10 7.25 11.16 -13.20
N ASN A 11 6.50 10.08 -13.41
CA ASN A 11 6.20 9.11 -12.36
C ASN A 11 7.39 8.19 -12.11
N SER A 12 7.57 7.78 -10.86
CA SER A 12 8.64 6.84 -10.45
C SER A 12 10.04 7.27 -10.92
N ALA A 13 10.31 8.57 -10.96
CA ALA A 13 11.56 9.14 -11.44
C ALA A 13 12.80 8.57 -10.72
N GLY A 14 12.64 8.15 -9.46
CA GLY A 14 13.67 7.45 -8.68
C GLY A 14 14.10 6.10 -9.28
N PHE A 15 13.31 5.44 -10.12
CA PHE A 15 13.70 4.18 -10.78
C PHE A 15 14.62 4.39 -11.99
N PHE A 16 14.74 5.63 -12.47
CA PHE A 16 15.43 5.93 -13.73
C PHE A 16 16.60 6.88 -13.55
N MET A 17 16.55 7.77 -12.55
CA MET A 17 17.52 8.85 -12.37
C MET A 17 18.43 8.56 -11.17
N PRO A 18 19.75 8.35 -11.35
CA PRO A 18 20.65 7.92 -10.27
C PRO A 18 20.64 8.81 -9.02
N ARG A 19 20.61 10.14 -9.21
CA ARG A 19 20.57 11.10 -8.10
C ARG A 19 19.27 11.01 -7.29
N LEU A 20 18.14 10.78 -7.97
CA LEU A 20 16.84 10.63 -7.31
C LEU A 20 16.72 9.27 -6.64
N ALA A 21 17.28 8.21 -7.25
CA ALA A 21 17.39 6.89 -6.66
C ALA A 21 18.17 6.93 -5.33
N SER A 22 19.21 7.75 -5.23
CA SER A 22 19.98 7.93 -4.00
C SER A 22 19.15 8.60 -2.88
N ILE A 23 18.32 9.58 -3.23
CA ILE A 23 17.36 10.20 -2.29
C ILE A 23 16.35 9.13 -1.81
N CYS A 24 15.77 8.38 -2.75
CA CYS A 24 14.82 7.31 -2.43
C CYS A 24 15.46 6.24 -1.53
N THR A 25 16.70 5.83 -1.81
CA THR A 25 17.45 4.88 -0.98
C THR A 25 17.64 5.38 0.44
N THR A 26 17.92 6.68 0.61
CA THR A 26 18.07 7.29 1.94
C THR A 26 16.78 7.23 2.73
N LEU A 27 15.65 7.57 2.10
CA LEU A 27 14.33 7.53 2.74
C LEU A 27 13.86 6.10 2.99
N LEU A 28 14.13 5.19 2.07
CA LEU A 28 13.86 3.76 2.22
C LEU A 28 14.60 3.22 3.45
N ASN A 29 15.84 3.63 3.66
CA ASN A 29 16.62 3.25 4.83
C ASN A 29 16.12 3.90 6.12
N ALA A 30 15.67 5.16 6.06
CA ALA A 30 15.19 5.91 7.22
C ALA A 30 13.82 5.43 7.71
N PHE A 31 12.85 5.30 6.81
CA PHE A 31 11.48 4.89 7.15
C PHE A 31 11.33 3.38 7.21
N GLN A 32 12.15 2.62 6.46
CA GLN A 32 11.98 1.19 6.21
C GLN A 32 10.57 0.86 5.69
N LEU A 33 9.91 1.79 5.02
CA LEU A 33 8.63 1.61 4.36
C LEU A 33 8.82 1.82 2.87
N PRO A 34 7.96 1.24 2.01
CA PRO A 34 8.02 1.46 0.59
C PRO A 34 8.00 2.95 0.22
N ILE A 35 8.88 3.35 -0.70
CA ILE A 35 9.07 4.74 -1.14
C ILE A 35 8.88 4.84 -2.64
N TRP A 36 8.27 5.93 -3.11
CA TRP A 36 8.39 6.35 -4.51
C TRP A 36 8.66 7.83 -4.65
N LEU A 37 9.03 8.24 -5.87
CA LEU A 37 9.34 9.63 -6.18
C LEU A 37 8.79 10.00 -7.55
N ASN A 38 7.94 11.02 -7.58
CA ASN A 38 7.48 11.67 -8.81
C ASN A 38 8.08 13.07 -8.92
N ILE A 39 8.18 13.59 -10.15
CA ILE A 39 8.54 14.99 -10.41
C ILE A 39 7.37 15.65 -11.12
N TYR A 40 7.03 16.87 -10.71
CA TYR A 40 6.04 17.69 -11.38
C TYR A 40 6.64 19.04 -11.76
N ILE A 41 6.57 19.34 -13.05
CA ILE A 41 6.99 20.61 -13.63
C ILE A 41 5.72 21.34 -14.09
N THR A 42 5.43 22.49 -13.50
CA THR A 42 4.24 23.29 -13.81
C THR A 42 4.66 24.66 -14.27
N GLU A 43 4.11 25.10 -15.40
CA GLU A 43 4.31 26.47 -15.90
C GLU A 43 3.89 27.53 -14.85
N SER A 44 4.50 28.71 -14.91
CA SER A 44 4.10 29.87 -14.12
C SER A 44 2.66 30.28 -14.42
N LEU A 45 1.95 30.86 -13.45
CA LEU A 45 0.60 31.43 -13.63
C LEU A 45 -0.46 30.42 -14.10
N LYS A 46 -0.36 29.18 -13.64
CA LYS A 46 -1.34 28.12 -13.87
C LYS A 46 -2.36 28.04 -12.73
N SER A 47 -3.64 28.16 -13.05
CA SER A 47 -4.73 28.16 -12.07
C SER A 47 -4.98 26.82 -11.37
N SER A 48 -4.43 25.73 -11.91
CA SER A 48 -4.44 24.40 -11.30
C SER A 48 -3.35 23.56 -11.97
N SER A 49 -2.39 23.05 -11.17
CA SER A 49 -1.38 22.10 -11.64
C SER A 49 -1.89 20.67 -11.70
N ALA A 50 -2.80 20.34 -10.79
CA ALA A 50 -3.55 19.09 -10.70
C ALA A 50 -4.94 19.42 -10.11
N PRO A 51 -6.01 18.72 -10.54
CA PRO A 51 -7.34 18.89 -9.96
C PRO A 51 -7.33 18.53 -8.47
N LEU A 52 -8.35 18.96 -7.74
CA LEU A 52 -8.55 18.58 -6.34
C LEU A 52 -8.68 17.04 -6.23
N HIS A 53 -7.81 16.41 -5.45
CA HIS A 53 -7.75 14.94 -5.35
C HIS A 53 -7.17 14.47 -4.02
N THR A 54 -7.24 13.17 -3.76
CA THR A 54 -6.53 12.49 -2.67
C THR A 54 -5.50 11.51 -3.23
N ASP A 55 -4.48 11.21 -2.42
CA ASP A 55 -3.49 10.18 -2.72
C ASP A 55 -3.57 8.99 -1.75
N LYS A 56 -3.21 7.80 -2.24
CA LYS A 56 -3.11 6.57 -1.44
C LYS A 56 -1.91 6.54 -0.51
N GLN A 57 -0.88 7.25 -0.89
CA GLN A 57 0.38 7.35 -0.16
C GLN A 57 0.39 8.60 0.71
N ASP A 58 1.21 8.54 1.75
CA ASP A 58 1.67 9.74 2.44
C ASP A 58 2.61 10.52 1.53
N VAL A 59 2.37 11.82 1.38
CA VAL A 59 3.13 12.69 0.46
C VAL A 59 4.06 13.61 1.22
N ILE A 60 5.33 13.62 0.84
CA ILE A 60 6.30 14.64 1.20
C ILE A 60 6.67 15.41 -0.07
N ALA A 61 6.06 16.58 -0.25
CA ALA A 61 6.36 17.48 -1.35
C ALA A 61 7.60 18.32 -1.01
N ILE A 62 8.58 18.36 -1.90
CA ILE A 62 9.80 19.17 -1.79
C ILE A 62 9.86 20.12 -2.97
N GLN A 63 9.79 21.43 -2.71
CA GLN A 63 9.90 22.42 -3.77
C GLN A 63 11.37 22.57 -4.17
N ALA A 64 11.68 22.39 -5.45
CA ALA A 64 13.04 22.43 -5.98
C ALA A 64 13.35 23.70 -6.76
N GLN A 65 12.36 24.26 -7.47
CA GLN A 65 12.49 25.48 -8.26
C GLN A 65 11.16 26.22 -8.35
N GLY A 66 11.21 27.56 -8.45
CA GLY A 66 10.03 28.42 -8.46
C GLY A 66 9.17 28.23 -7.20
N SER A 67 7.93 28.71 -7.25
CA SER A 67 7.01 28.63 -6.11
C SER A 67 5.68 27.99 -6.50
N LYS A 68 5.04 27.30 -5.54
CA LYS A 68 3.75 26.62 -5.76
C LYS A 68 2.86 26.75 -4.54
N ARG A 69 1.62 27.16 -4.74
CA ARG A 69 0.62 27.21 -3.68
C ARG A 69 0.03 25.82 -3.47
N TRP A 70 -0.06 25.41 -2.21
CA TRP A 70 -0.64 24.17 -1.76
C TRP A 70 -1.82 24.48 -0.84
N ARG A 71 -2.97 23.89 -1.14
CA ARG A 71 -4.14 23.88 -0.27
C ARG A 71 -4.48 22.46 0.10
N VAL A 72 -4.54 22.17 1.40
CA VAL A 72 -4.80 20.83 1.96
C VAL A 72 -6.04 20.91 2.84
N TYR A 73 -6.95 19.97 2.69
CA TYR A 73 -8.25 19.94 3.35
C TYR A 73 -8.38 18.72 4.24
N ARG A 74 -9.32 18.78 5.19
CA ARG A 74 -9.71 17.62 5.97
C ARG A 74 -10.49 16.64 5.05
N PRO A 75 -10.20 15.33 5.09
CA PRO A 75 -11.03 14.36 4.38
C PRO A 75 -12.44 14.32 4.97
N SER A 76 -13.45 14.28 4.11
CA SER A 76 -14.83 13.99 4.54
C SER A 76 -14.93 12.53 5.02
N PRO A 77 -15.82 12.21 5.98
CA PRO A 77 -16.04 10.83 6.42
C PRO A 77 -16.34 9.89 5.23
N PRO A 78 -15.69 8.71 5.16
CA PRO A 78 -15.91 7.73 4.08
C PRO A 78 -17.38 7.36 3.85
N ALA A 79 -18.18 7.36 4.92
CA ALA A 79 -19.60 7.06 4.89
C ALA A 79 -20.40 8.01 3.98
N ASN A 80 -19.91 9.23 3.72
CA ASN A 80 -20.56 10.20 2.85
C ASN A 80 -20.59 9.75 1.37
N LYS A 81 -19.61 8.96 0.93
CA LYS A 81 -19.51 8.42 -0.43
C LYS A 81 -18.95 6.99 -0.41
N VAL A 82 -19.74 6.07 0.15
CA VAL A 82 -19.36 4.66 0.38
C VAL A 82 -18.78 3.93 -0.84
N MET A 83 -19.29 4.25 -2.05
CA MET A 83 -18.88 3.59 -3.29
C MET A 83 -17.54 4.09 -3.85
N GLN A 84 -16.97 5.15 -3.27
CA GLN A 84 -15.68 5.69 -3.67
C GLN A 84 -14.60 5.29 -2.67
N ASP A 85 -13.40 5.07 -3.18
CA ASP A 85 -12.20 4.87 -2.37
C ASP A 85 -11.76 6.22 -1.79
N PRO A 86 -11.77 6.42 -0.46
CA PRO A 86 -11.35 7.67 0.19
C PRO A 86 -9.90 8.07 -0.12
N PHE A 87 -9.07 7.11 -0.53
CA PHE A 87 -7.67 7.34 -0.86
C PHE A 87 -7.44 7.68 -2.34
N THR A 88 -8.45 7.62 -3.21
CA THR A 88 -8.35 8.00 -4.65
C THR A 88 -9.45 8.91 -5.15
N ARG A 89 -10.00 9.74 -4.28
CA ARG A 89 -10.98 10.77 -4.66
C ARG A 89 -10.42 11.73 -5.70
N GLY A 90 -11.29 12.21 -6.60
CA GLY A 90 -10.93 13.17 -7.66
C GLY A 90 -10.10 12.57 -8.79
N LYS A 91 -10.11 11.24 -8.96
CA LYS A 91 -9.41 10.51 -10.02
C LYS A 91 -10.37 9.60 -10.79
N GLY A 92 -10.01 9.29 -12.04
CA GLY A 92 -10.82 8.45 -12.92
C GLY A 92 -12.21 9.05 -13.16
N ASN A 93 -13.27 8.32 -12.82
CA ASN A 93 -14.66 8.78 -12.95
C ASN A 93 -15.18 9.48 -11.68
N ASP A 94 -14.41 9.53 -10.59
CA ASP A 94 -14.79 10.29 -9.40
C ASP A 94 -14.39 11.75 -9.54
N VAL A 95 -15.34 12.63 -9.23
CA VAL A 95 -15.11 14.07 -9.15
C VAL A 95 -15.23 14.46 -7.68
N LEU A 96 -14.17 15.08 -7.16
CA LEU A 96 -14.16 15.71 -5.85
C LEU A 96 -14.26 17.22 -6.05
N THR A 97 -15.28 17.85 -5.46
CA THR A 97 -15.52 19.28 -5.59
C THR A 97 -15.29 20.02 -4.27
N PHE A 98 -15.07 21.33 -4.34
CA PHE A 98 -14.84 22.14 -3.15
C PHE A 98 -16.08 22.23 -2.26
N GLU A 99 -17.29 22.05 -2.80
CA GLU A 99 -18.53 22.01 -2.03
C GLU A 99 -18.64 20.79 -1.10
N GLU A 100 -17.84 19.75 -1.33
CA GLU A 100 -17.74 18.58 -0.43
C GLU A 100 -16.79 18.82 0.76
N LEU A 101 -16.05 19.92 0.75
CA LEU A 101 -14.97 20.21 1.68
C LEU A 101 -15.28 21.46 2.50
N GLU A 102 -14.71 21.49 3.70
CA GLU A 102 -14.65 22.70 4.52
C GLU A 102 -13.50 23.60 4.06
N GLU A 103 -13.22 24.67 4.81
CA GLU A 103 -12.05 25.51 4.59
C GLU A 103 -10.74 24.70 4.68
N PRO A 104 -9.70 25.09 3.91
CA PRO A 104 -8.43 24.39 3.94
C PRO A 104 -7.80 24.41 5.34
N LEU A 105 -7.31 23.26 5.78
CA LEU A 105 -6.49 23.14 7.00
C LEU A 105 -5.16 23.88 6.85
N LEU A 106 -4.68 23.96 5.61
CA LEU A 106 -3.41 24.56 5.25
C LEU A 106 -3.53 25.22 3.88
N ASP A 107 -3.04 26.45 3.79
CA ASP A 107 -2.95 27.22 2.56
C ASP A 107 -1.63 27.99 2.55
N ILE A 108 -0.63 27.44 1.86
CA ILE A 108 0.74 27.94 1.89
C ILE A 108 1.34 28.00 0.49
N VAL A 109 2.38 28.82 0.33
CA VAL A 109 3.23 28.82 -0.87
C VAL A 109 4.57 28.20 -0.48
N LEU A 110 4.94 27.11 -1.16
CA LEU A 110 6.27 26.53 -1.02
C LEU A 110 7.26 27.22 -1.95
N GLU A 111 8.41 27.54 -1.39
CA GLU A 111 9.60 28.07 -2.07
C GLU A 111 10.74 27.04 -2.08
N PRO A 112 11.76 27.19 -2.96
CA PRO A 112 12.82 26.20 -3.09
C PRO A 112 13.50 25.83 -1.75
N GLY A 113 13.61 24.53 -1.49
CA GLY A 113 14.17 23.97 -0.25
C GLY A 113 13.14 23.72 0.85
N GLN A 114 11.90 24.21 0.71
CA GLN A 114 10.82 23.95 1.66
C GLN A 114 10.13 22.62 1.38
N MET A 115 9.55 22.04 2.43
CA MET A 115 8.88 20.74 2.40
C MET A 115 7.48 20.83 3.02
N LEU A 116 6.53 20.07 2.46
CA LEU A 116 5.19 19.88 3.00
C LEU A 116 4.89 18.39 3.10
N TYR A 117 4.40 17.97 4.26
CA TYR A 117 3.81 16.64 4.46
C TYR A 117 2.29 16.70 4.32
N VAL A 118 1.72 15.81 3.51
CA VAL A 118 0.28 15.63 3.32
C VAL A 118 -0.04 14.16 3.59
N PRO A 119 -0.83 13.84 4.63
CA PRO A 119 -1.16 12.45 4.93
C PRO A 119 -1.98 11.79 3.83
N ALA A 120 -1.89 10.46 3.71
CA ALA A 120 -2.72 9.68 2.79
C ALA A 120 -4.22 9.99 2.99
N GLY A 121 -4.96 10.14 1.89
CA GLY A 121 -6.39 10.43 1.91
C GLY A 121 -6.75 11.91 2.15
N PHE A 122 -5.81 12.80 2.41
CA PHE A 122 -6.10 14.23 2.58
C PHE A 122 -6.29 14.92 1.22
N PRO A 123 -7.46 15.53 0.96
CA PRO A 123 -7.67 16.24 -0.29
C PRO A 123 -6.72 17.42 -0.42
N HIS A 124 -6.16 17.59 -1.60
CA HIS A 124 -5.28 18.73 -1.86
C HIS A 124 -5.35 19.19 -3.31
N VAL A 125 -5.00 20.45 -3.51
CA VAL A 125 -4.91 21.10 -4.82
C VAL A 125 -3.70 22.01 -4.84
N THR A 126 -3.11 22.16 -6.02
CA THR A 126 -1.95 23.03 -6.23
C THR A 126 -2.18 23.97 -7.40
N ASP A 127 -1.63 25.18 -7.29
CA ASP A 127 -1.65 26.19 -8.35
C ASP A 127 -0.39 27.06 -8.34
N THR A 128 -0.13 27.74 -9.45
CA THR A 128 0.99 28.67 -9.63
C THR A 128 0.52 30.09 -10.00
N VAL A 129 -0.74 30.44 -9.71
CA VAL A 129 -1.28 31.81 -9.93
C VAL A 129 -1.27 32.66 -8.68
N ASN A 130 -1.53 32.07 -7.51
CA ASN A 130 -1.79 32.84 -6.29
C ASN A 130 -0.61 32.74 -5.32
N GLY A 131 -0.05 33.88 -4.93
CA GLY A 131 1.04 33.94 -3.95
C GLY A 131 2.41 33.48 -4.48
N VAL A 132 2.53 33.19 -5.78
CA VAL A 132 3.80 32.81 -6.40
C VAL A 132 4.74 34.01 -6.43
N THR A 133 5.92 33.84 -5.84
CA THR A 133 6.94 34.88 -5.69
C THR A 133 7.82 35.06 -6.93
N THR A 134 7.74 34.13 -7.90
CA THR A 134 8.59 34.08 -9.10
C THR A 134 7.77 33.90 -10.38
N GLN A 135 8.24 34.43 -11.51
CA GLN A 135 7.67 34.11 -12.84
C GLN A 135 8.31 32.87 -13.49
N GLU A 136 9.04 32.07 -12.71
CA GLU A 136 9.65 30.82 -13.18
C GLU A 136 8.65 29.66 -13.14
N GLU A 137 8.94 28.60 -13.89
CA GLU A 137 8.25 27.32 -13.75
C GLU A 137 8.47 26.75 -12.34
N SER A 138 7.44 26.12 -11.78
CA SER A 138 7.54 25.39 -10.52
C SER A 138 7.94 23.95 -10.77
N ILE A 139 9.02 23.52 -10.11
CA ILE A 139 9.44 22.12 -10.04
C ILE A 139 9.33 21.66 -8.59
N HIS A 140 8.57 20.59 -8.34
CA HIS A 140 8.60 19.90 -7.06
C HIS A 140 8.80 18.39 -7.24
N LEU A 141 9.43 17.80 -6.22
CA LEU A 141 9.51 16.36 -6.05
C LEU A 141 8.39 15.96 -5.09
N THR A 142 7.66 14.89 -5.42
CA THR A 142 6.71 14.25 -4.53
C THR A 142 7.27 12.92 -4.13
N LEU A 143 7.63 12.79 -2.86
CA LEU A 143 8.06 11.55 -2.25
C LEU A 143 6.85 10.88 -1.61
N GLY A 144 6.51 9.68 -2.07
CA GLY A 144 5.48 8.84 -1.45
C GLY A 144 6.09 7.94 -0.39
N VAL A 145 5.49 7.88 0.80
CA VAL A 145 5.69 6.78 1.76
C VAL A 145 4.42 5.92 1.69
N ASP A 146 4.55 4.65 1.36
CA ASP A 146 3.38 3.84 1.01
C ASP A 146 3.19 2.60 1.88
N THR A 147 2.01 2.52 2.48
CA THR A 147 1.49 1.31 3.11
C THR A 147 0.19 0.82 2.47
N HIS A 148 -0.57 1.67 1.79
CA HIS A 148 -1.90 1.33 1.29
C HIS A 148 -1.88 0.60 -0.06
N VAL A 149 -1.00 1.00 -0.98
CA VAL A 149 -0.88 0.35 -2.30
C VAL A 149 -0.25 -1.03 -2.17
N TRP A 150 0.61 -1.22 -1.16
CA TRP A 150 1.29 -2.49 -0.91
C TRP A 150 0.53 -3.45 0.01
N ASP A 151 -0.72 -3.15 0.36
CA ASP A 151 -1.53 -3.93 1.31
C ASP A 151 -0.86 -4.08 2.68
N LEU A 152 -0.17 -3.05 3.18
CA LEU A 152 0.52 -3.06 4.47
C LEU A 152 -0.27 -2.33 5.58
N ASN A 153 -1.58 -2.49 5.60
CA ASN A 153 -2.47 -1.98 6.65
C ASN A 153 -3.39 -3.08 7.23
N PHE A 154 -4.05 -2.79 8.36
CA PHE A 154 -4.90 -3.77 9.03
C PHE A 154 -6.17 -4.13 8.25
N ALA A 155 -6.70 -3.23 7.41
CA ALA A 155 -7.90 -3.47 6.61
C ALA A 155 -7.64 -4.55 5.54
N CYS A 156 -6.50 -4.46 4.84
CA CYS A 156 -6.07 -5.48 3.88
C CYS A 156 -5.76 -6.79 4.60
N MET A 157 -5.06 -6.76 5.74
CA MET A 157 -4.76 -7.95 6.54
C MET A 157 -6.04 -8.66 7.04
N ARG A 158 -7.04 -7.90 7.48
CA ARG A 158 -8.38 -8.40 7.82
C ARG A 158 -9.03 -9.09 6.63
N ALA A 159 -9.04 -8.46 5.47
CA ALA A 159 -9.64 -9.01 4.26
C ALA A 159 -9.00 -10.36 3.88
N SER A 160 -7.67 -10.45 3.99
CA SER A 160 -6.93 -11.70 3.79
C SER A 160 -7.30 -12.78 4.80
N ALA A 161 -7.36 -12.46 6.09
CA ALA A 161 -7.74 -13.42 7.14
C ALA A 161 -9.16 -14.00 6.91
N LEU A 162 -10.12 -13.13 6.60
CA LEU A 162 -11.50 -13.53 6.34
C LEU A 162 -11.62 -14.36 5.06
N SER A 163 -10.94 -13.95 3.99
CA SER A 163 -10.96 -14.66 2.70
C SER A 163 -10.42 -16.08 2.85
N ARG A 164 -9.34 -16.25 3.63
CA ARG A 164 -8.79 -17.58 3.94
C ARG A 164 -9.84 -18.46 4.58
N LYS A 165 -10.58 -17.93 5.57
CA LYS A 165 -11.65 -18.67 6.27
C LYS A 165 -12.97 -18.72 5.48
N LYS A 166 -12.99 -18.24 4.23
CA LYS A 166 -14.18 -18.14 3.37
C LYS A 166 -15.33 -17.37 4.03
N LEU A 167 -14.98 -16.40 4.87
CA LEU A 167 -15.92 -15.50 5.54
C LEU A 167 -16.14 -14.23 4.70
N PRO A 168 -17.32 -13.59 4.79
CA PRO A 168 -17.58 -12.35 4.07
C PRO A 168 -16.66 -11.20 4.53
N VAL A 169 -15.98 -10.55 3.59
CA VAL A 169 -15.08 -9.41 3.87
C VAL A 169 -15.85 -8.17 4.33
N LEU A 170 -17.14 -8.05 3.98
CA LEU A 170 -18.04 -7.02 4.49
C LEU A 170 -18.05 -6.98 6.03
N ILE A 171 -18.24 -5.80 6.60
CA ILE A 171 -18.41 -5.58 8.04
C ILE A 171 -19.69 -6.28 8.50
N GLU A 172 -19.55 -7.19 9.47
CA GLU A 172 -20.65 -7.99 10.02
C GLU A 172 -21.50 -8.70 8.94
N GLY A 173 -20.93 -8.95 7.75
CA GLY A 173 -21.59 -9.59 6.61
C GLY A 173 -22.64 -8.71 5.92
N SER A 174 -22.71 -7.43 6.26
CA SER A 174 -23.83 -6.56 5.90
C SER A 174 -23.44 -5.40 4.99
N PHE A 175 -22.26 -4.78 5.20
CA PHE A 175 -21.89 -3.56 4.47
C PHE A 175 -20.38 -3.36 4.30
N ASP A 176 -20.00 -2.44 3.41
CA ASP A 176 -18.61 -2.12 3.10
C ASP A 176 -17.89 -1.41 4.26
N ILE A 177 -16.58 -1.63 4.41
CA ILE A 177 -15.75 -1.01 5.44
C ILE A 177 -15.89 0.52 5.49
N ASN A 178 -16.16 1.18 4.36
CA ASN A 178 -16.36 2.61 4.27
C ASN A 178 -17.63 3.13 4.98
N LYS A 179 -18.54 2.25 5.44
CA LYS A 179 -19.67 2.67 6.29
C LYS A 179 -19.38 2.61 7.79
N LEU A 180 -18.18 2.19 8.19
CA LEU A 180 -17.78 2.26 9.61
C LEU A 180 -17.74 3.72 10.08
N GLU A 181 -17.93 3.90 11.39
CA GLU A 181 -17.62 5.17 12.04
C GLU A 181 -16.15 5.54 11.81
N LEU A 182 -15.87 6.84 11.71
CA LEU A 182 -14.57 7.34 11.25
C LEU A 182 -13.39 6.77 12.06
N ASP A 183 -13.50 6.73 13.38
CA ASP A 183 -12.42 6.23 14.25
C ASP A 183 -12.14 4.73 14.02
N GLN A 184 -13.18 3.93 13.79
CA GLN A 184 -13.03 2.50 13.48
C GLN A 184 -12.45 2.29 12.08
N TRP A 185 -12.90 3.10 11.11
CA TRP A 185 -12.36 3.08 9.76
C TRP A 185 -10.87 3.44 9.75
N LEU A 186 -10.47 4.50 10.46
CA LEU A 186 -9.08 4.92 10.61
C LEU A 186 -8.25 3.84 11.34
N SER A 187 -8.82 3.22 12.37
CA SER A 187 -8.16 2.15 13.12
C SER A 187 -7.81 0.95 12.24
N LEU A 188 -8.73 0.54 11.34
CA LEU A 188 -8.46 -0.55 10.38
C LEU A 188 -7.54 -0.11 9.23
N HIS A 189 -7.63 1.12 8.74
CA HIS A 189 -6.71 1.60 7.69
C HIS A 189 -5.35 2.04 8.21
N SER A 190 -5.11 1.96 9.52
CA SER A 190 -3.81 2.23 10.10
C SER A 190 -2.75 1.29 9.52
N PRO A 191 -1.53 1.78 9.22
CA PRO A 191 -0.41 0.95 8.83
C PRO A 191 -0.15 -0.18 9.83
N LEU A 192 0.32 -1.33 9.32
CA LEU A 192 0.90 -2.35 10.18
C LEU A 192 2.13 -1.77 10.89
N PRO A 193 2.46 -2.22 12.13
CA PRO A 193 3.61 -1.73 12.90
C PRO A 193 4.93 -2.30 12.35
N LEU A 194 5.21 -1.97 11.09
CA LEU A 194 6.39 -2.31 10.31
C LEU A 194 7.22 -1.03 10.10
N GLY A 195 8.27 -1.12 9.30
CA GLY A 195 9.17 0.00 9.06
C GLY A 195 10.21 0.17 10.15
N PHE A 196 10.65 1.40 10.39
CA PHE A 196 11.80 1.69 11.25
C PHE A 196 11.59 1.18 12.68
N ALA A 197 10.33 1.15 13.14
CA ALA A 197 9.96 0.67 14.46
C ALA A 197 10.14 -0.86 14.61
N SER A 198 10.00 -1.64 13.54
CA SER A 198 10.20 -3.10 13.57
C SER A 198 11.64 -3.52 13.28
N LEU A 199 12.49 -2.60 12.79
CA LEU A 199 13.86 -2.91 12.40
C LEU A 199 14.70 -3.56 13.52
N PRO A 200 14.68 -3.09 14.78
CA PRO A 200 15.46 -3.73 15.85
C PRO A 200 15.08 -5.21 16.07
N VAL A 201 13.79 -5.52 15.86
CA VAL A 201 13.22 -6.85 16.04
C VAL A 201 13.59 -7.76 14.86
N LEU A 202 13.58 -7.21 13.63
CA LEU A 202 13.88 -7.96 12.41
C LEU A 202 15.40 -8.13 12.13
N SER A 203 16.26 -7.30 12.73
CA SER A 203 17.70 -7.25 12.42
C SER A 203 18.63 -7.98 13.41
N GLY A 204 18.09 -8.69 14.42
CA GLY A 204 18.87 -9.35 15.48
C GLY A 204 19.89 -10.43 15.04
N THR A 205 20.57 -11.07 15.98
CA THR A 205 21.44 -12.23 15.69
C THR A 205 20.59 -13.46 15.36
N GLU A 206 21.13 -14.48 14.67
CA GLU A 206 20.32 -15.61 14.15
C GLU A 206 19.45 -16.30 15.21
N GLY A 207 19.94 -16.46 16.45
CA GLY A 207 19.16 -17.02 17.56
C GLY A 207 18.11 -16.07 18.14
N SER A 208 18.35 -14.75 18.14
CA SER A 208 17.39 -13.76 18.65
C SER A 208 16.35 -13.36 17.60
N LYS A 209 16.64 -13.57 16.31
CA LYS A 209 15.78 -13.23 15.17
C LYS A 209 14.48 -14.03 15.14
N GLU A 210 14.55 -15.34 15.39
CA GLU A 210 13.36 -16.19 15.35
C GLU A 210 12.39 -15.83 16.48
N GLU A 211 12.89 -15.68 17.71
CA GLU A 211 12.10 -15.26 18.87
C GLU A 211 11.50 -13.85 18.68
N SER A 212 12.31 -12.91 18.20
CA SER A 212 11.88 -11.53 17.92
C SER A 212 10.82 -11.46 16.81
N SER A 213 11.01 -12.22 15.73
CA SER A 213 10.03 -12.35 14.63
C SER A 213 8.71 -12.93 15.12
N ASN A 214 8.76 -13.96 15.97
CA ASN A 214 7.57 -14.55 16.59
C ASN A 214 6.82 -13.55 17.47
N LEU A 215 7.54 -12.71 18.23
CA LEU A 215 6.93 -11.66 19.04
C LEU A 215 6.24 -10.59 18.18
N LEU A 216 6.87 -10.16 17.08
CA LEU A 216 6.25 -9.22 16.13
C LEU A 216 4.99 -9.83 15.50
N CYS A 217 5.05 -11.08 15.05
CA CYS A 217 3.90 -11.79 14.48
C CYS A 217 2.75 -11.83 15.50
N LYS A 218 3.04 -12.19 16.75
CA LYS A 218 2.05 -12.22 17.83
C LYS A 218 1.45 -10.84 18.07
N HIS A 219 2.27 -9.80 18.16
CA HIS A 219 1.80 -8.44 18.37
C HIS A 219 0.86 -7.99 17.24
N VAL A 220 1.26 -8.17 15.97
CA VAL A 220 0.45 -7.81 14.80
C VAL A 220 -0.88 -8.58 14.77
N ALA A 221 -0.84 -9.89 15.05
CA ALA A 221 -2.04 -10.73 15.10
C ALA A 221 -3.02 -10.28 16.19
N GLN A 222 -2.51 -10.05 17.41
CA GLN A 222 -3.29 -9.55 18.53
C GLN A 222 -3.90 -8.17 18.23
N GLU A 223 -3.12 -7.28 17.64
CA GLU A 223 -3.58 -5.94 17.25
C GLU A 223 -4.66 -5.98 16.17
N LEU A 224 -4.60 -6.91 15.22
CA LEU A 224 -5.69 -7.13 14.27
C LEU A 224 -6.95 -7.64 14.98
N ALA A 225 -6.85 -8.68 15.82
CA ALA A 225 -8.00 -9.23 16.55
C ALA A 225 -8.70 -8.17 17.40
N ARG A 226 -7.93 -7.34 18.12
CA ARG A 226 -8.47 -6.23 18.92
C ARG A 226 -9.27 -5.25 18.07
N ARG A 227 -8.76 -4.85 16.90
CA ARG A 227 -9.45 -3.95 15.97
C ARG A 227 -10.72 -4.57 15.41
N MET A 228 -10.69 -5.86 15.08
CA MET A 228 -11.85 -6.59 14.57
C MET A 228 -12.96 -6.69 15.62
N LEU A 229 -12.63 -7.00 16.88
CA LEU A 229 -13.59 -7.02 17.99
C LEU A 229 -14.27 -5.66 18.19
N GLN A 230 -13.52 -4.56 18.02
CA GLN A 230 -14.05 -3.20 18.14
C GLN A 230 -14.92 -2.79 16.95
N ALA A 231 -14.53 -3.16 15.73
CA ALA A 231 -15.23 -2.77 14.50
C ALA A 231 -16.45 -3.65 14.17
N GLU A 232 -16.48 -4.88 14.68
CA GLU A 232 -17.50 -5.89 14.33
C GLU A 232 -18.00 -6.67 15.57
N PRO A 233 -18.51 -5.97 16.59
CA PRO A 233 -18.85 -6.58 17.88
C PRO A 233 -19.89 -7.70 17.79
N ARG A 234 -20.81 -7.68 16.81
CA ARG A 234 -21.82 -8.74 16.67
C ARG A 234 -21.25 -10.01 16.04
N ARG A 235 -20.38 -9.85 15.04
CA ARG A 235 -19.76 -10.98 14.34
C ARG A 235 -18.88 -11.78 15.30
N TRP A 236 -18.18 -11.09 16.19
CA TRP A 236 -17.20 -11.68 17.09
C TRP A 236 -17.69 -11.79 18.55
N ALA A 237 -19.01 -11.74 18.78
CA ALA A 237 -19.59 -11.66 20.13
C ALA A 237 -19.20 -12.83 21.06
N ASN A 238 -18.85 -13.99 20.51
CA ASN A 238 -18.46 -15.19 21.27
C ASN A 238 -16.95 -15.40 21.36
N PHE A 239 -16.15 -14.42 20.91
CA PHE A 239 -14.70 -14.50 20.90
C PHE A 239 -14.12 -13.40 21.79
N ASP A 240 -13.08 -13.75 22.52
CA ASP A 240 -12.11 -12.78 23.03
C ASP A 240 -10.95 -12.62 22.03
N GLN A 241 -9.96 -11.81 22.40
CA GLN A 241 -8.84 -11.50 21.52
C GLN A 241 -7.99 -12.72 21.16
N ASP A 242 -7.69 -13.60 22.12
CA ASP A 242 -6.83 -14.76 21.89
C ASP A 242 -7.57 -15.85 21.11
N SER A 243 -8.83 -16.15 21.46
CA SER A 243 -9.67 -17.09 20.71
C SER A 243 -9.92 -16.65 19.26
N LEU A 244 -10.03 -15.34 18.99
CA LEU A 244 -10.17 -14.83 17.62
C LEU A 244 -8.86 -14.95 16.82
N VAL A 245 -7.71 -14.78 17.47
CA VAL A 245 -6.40 -15.04 16.85
C VAL A 245 -6.32 -16.49 16.37
N ASP A 246 -6.74 -17.44 17.20
CA ASP A 246 -6.73 -18.86 16.87
C ASP A 246 -7.77 -19.20 15.78
N GLU A 247 -9.01 -18.73 15.92
CA GLU A 247 -10.10 -18.98 14.98
C GLU A 247 -9.73 -18.57 13.55
N LEU A 248 -9.10 -17.40 13.39
CA LEU A 248 -8.74 -16.85 12.08
C LEU A 248 -7.31 -17.18 11.65
N ASP A 249 -6.54 -17.96 12.43
CA ASP A 249 -5.13 -18.28 12.15
C ASP A 249 -4.29 -16.99 11.95
N LEU A 250 -4.52 -15.98 12.79
CA LEU A 250 -3.96 -14.63 12.58
C LEU A 250 -2.44 -14.59 12.73
N LEU A 251 -1.83 -15.53 13.43
CA LEU A 251 -0.37 -15.65 13.49
C LEU A 251 0.22 -15.98 12.10
N ALA A 252 -0.39 -16.91 11.36
CA ALA A 252 0.06 -17.23 10.01
C ALA A 252 -0.19 -16.07 9.04
N VAL A 253 -1.30 -15.35 9.20
CA VAL A 253 -1.59 -14.14 8.41
C VAL A 253 -0.56 -13.05 8.71
N ALA A 254 -0.25 -12.79 9.98
CA ALA A 254 0.75 -11.79 10.36
C ALA A 254 2.12 -12.13 9.80
N HIS A 255 2.53 -13.40 9.93
CA HIS A 255 3.79 -13.88 9.36
C HIS A 255 3.83 -13.71 7.83
N ARG A 256 2.74 -14.03 7.13
CA ARG A 256 2.66 -13.81 5.67
C ARG A 256 2.83 -12.34 5.30
N TYR A 257 2.19 -11.43 6.02
CA TYR A 257 2.29 -9.99 5.75
C TYR A 257 3.69 -9.43 6.04
N ILE A 258 4.39 -9.96 7.05
CA ILE A 258 5.79 -9.61 7.31
C ILE A 258 6.68 -10.11 6.17
N LEU A 259 6.49 -11.34 5.67
CA LEU A 259 7.21 -11.84 4.50
C LEU A 259 6.93 -11.02 3.24
N HIS A 260 5.67 -10.63 3.03
CA HIS A 260 5.26 -9.75 1.93
C HIS A 260 5.97 -8.40 2.00
N TYR A 261 5.94 -7.74 3.17
CA TYR A 261 6.67 -6.52 3.44
C TYR A 261 8.17 -6.65 3.12
N LEU A 262 8.82 -7.70 3.63
CA LEU A 262 10.25 -7.95 3.38
C LEU A 262 10.54 -8.14 1.88
N ARG A 263 9.63 -8.79 1.15
CA ARG A 263 9.72 -8.98 -0.30
C ARG A 263 9.60 -7.65 -1.05
N ILE A 264 8.61 -6.81 -0.75
CA ILE A 264 8.46 -5.46 -1.35
C ILE A 264 9.71 -4.62 -1.10
N MET A 265 10.17 -4.56 0.15
CA MET A 265 11.38 -3.81 0.52
C MET A 265 12.63 -4.33 -0.18
N ALA A 266 12.75 -5.64 -0.39
CA ALA A 266 13.88 -6.21 -1.13
C ALA A 266 13.85 -5.82 -2.62
N ILE A 267 12.68 -5.79 -3.25
CA ILE A 267 12.53 -5.36 -4.65
C ILE A 267 12.86 -3.86 -4.76
N GLU A 268 12.37 -3.01 -3.84
CA GLU A 268 12.69 -1.57 -3.84
C GLU A 268 14.20 -1.31 -3.67
N ARG A 269 14.86 -2.04 -2.76
CA ARG A 269 16.32 -1.94 -2.63
C ARG A 269 17.04 -2.31 -3.92
N LYS A 270 16.59 -3.33 -4.64
CA LYS A 270 17.19 -3.72 -5.93
C LYS A 270 16.99 -2.65 -7.00
N VAL A 271 15.78 -2.13 -7.19
CA VAL A 271 15.53 -1.13 -8.24
C VAL A 271 16.31 0.15 -7.99
N TYR A 272 16.41 0.60 -6.74
CA TYR A 272 17.19 1.79 -6.41
C TYR A 272 18.69 1.56 -6.46
N ALA A 273 19.19 0.39 -6.08
CA ALA A 273 20.60 0.05 -6.28
C ALA A 273 20.95 0.01 -7.77
N ASP A 274 20.11 -0.62 -8.59
CA ASP A 274 20.31 -0.67 -10.04
C ASP A 274 20.22 0.72 -10.68
N ALA A 275 19.28 1.57 -10.25
CA ALA A 275 19.19 2.95 -10.74
C ALA A 275 20.37 3.83 -10.28
N THR A 276 20.84 3.67 -9.04
CA THR A 276 21.94 4.46 -8.47
C THR A 276 23.27 4.09 -9.07
N TYR A 277 23.58 2.79 -9.14
CA TYR A 277 24.87 2.27 -9.57
C TYR A 277 24.91 1.85 -11.04
N GLN A 278 23.77 1.95 -11.74
CA GLN A 278 23.64 1.55 -13.15
C GLN A 278 24.10 0.10 -13.39
N ILE A 279 23.72 -0.82 -12.50
CA ILE A 279 24.20 -2.21 -12.44
C ILE A 279 23.97 -2.93 -13.78
N ARG A 280 22.80 -2.73 -14.40
CA ARG A 280 22.47 -3.23 -15.73
C ARG A 280 22.71 -2.19 -16.81
N GLU A 281 23.35 -2.60 -17.91
CA GLU A 281 23.34 -1.88 -19.18
C GLU A 281 21.95 -1.97 -19.80
N ILE A 282 21.41 -0.83 -20.23
CA ILE A 282 20.07 -0.70 -20.82
C ILE A 282 20.13 0.29 -21.98
N SER A 283 19.26 0.11 -22.97
CA SER A 283 19.20 1.00 -24.14
C SER A 283 18.42 2.27 -23.83
N HIS A 284 17.35 2.14 -23.04
CA HIS A 284 16.50 3.26 -22.63
C HIS A 284 16.25 3.26 -21.12
N PRO A 285 16.28 4.43 -20.43
CA PRO A 285 16.06 4.53 -18.99
C PRO A 285 14.81 3.77 -18.50
N VAL A 286 13.72 3.80 -19.26
CA VAL A 286 12.45 3.14 -18.92
C VAL A 286 12.58 1.61 -18.79
N GLU A 287 13.49 0.98 -19.54
CA GLU A 287 13.75 -0.47 -19.49
C GLU A 287 14.32 -0.92 -18.14
N ARG A 288 14.89 0.02 -17.36
CA ARG A 288 15.43 -0.28 -16.03
C ARG A 288 14.32 -0.71 -15.08
N ALA A 289 13.18 -0.04 -15.07
CA ALA A 289 12.14 -0.33 -14.07
C ALA A 289 11.39 -1.62 -14.36
N GLN A 290 11.20 -1.99 -15.63
CA GLN A 290 10.21 -3.00 -16.01
C GLN A 290 10.36 -4.35 -15.27
N PRO A 291 11.55 -4.96 -15.18
CA PRO A 291 11.69 -6.24 -14.47
C PRO A 291 11.33 -6.16 -12.98
N TYR A 292 11.54 -5.00 -12.35
CA TYR A 292 11.17 -4.79 -10.95
C TYR A 292 9.68 -4.53 -10.79
N LEU A 293 9.05 -3.82 -11.74
CA LEU A 293 7.59 -3.67 -11.79
C LEU A 293 6.92 -5.04 -11.92
N ASP A 294 7.50 -5.95 -12.71
CA ASP A 294 7.02 -7.32 -12.81
C ASP A 294 7.23 -8.09 -11.49
N GLU A 295 8.39 -7.95 -10.82
CA GLU A 295 8.61 -8.54 -9.47
C GLU A 295 7.61 -8.01 -8.43
N PHE A 296 7.27 -6.71 -8.45
CA PHE A 296 6.27 -6.12 -7.57
C PHE A 296 4.88 -6.69 -7.81
N LYS A 297 4.48 -6.78 -9.09
CA LYS A 297 3.20 -7.37 -9.49
C LYS A 297 3.09 -8.81 -9.00
N LEU A 298 4.13 -9.61 -9.20
CA LEU A 298 4.18 -10.99 -8.72
C LEU A 298 4.06 -11.07 -7.19
N ALA A 299 4.74 -10.21 -6.44
CA ALA A 299 4.62 -10.19 -4.98
C ALA A 299 3.18 -9.91 -4.51
N MET A 300 2.47 -8.98 -5.14
CA MET A 300 1.06 -8.69 -4.84
C MET A 300 0.14 -9.87 -5.23
N GLU A 301 0.36 -10.48 -6.39
CA GLU A 301 -0.40 -11.66 -6.84
C GLU A 301 -0.21 -12.85 -5.90
N GLU A 302 1.01 -13.09 -5.43
CA GLU A 302 1.32 -14.14 -4.46
C GLU A 302 0.61 -13.93 -3.12
N LEU A 303 0.51 -12.69 -2.63
CA LEU A 303 -0.26 -12.39 -1.42
C LEU A 303 -1.74 -12.69 -1.64
N SER A 304 -2.31 -12.20 -2.73
CA SER A 304 -3.72 -12.41 -3.09
C SER A 304 -4.08 -13.89 -3.25
N LEU A 305 -3.27 -14.66 -3.98
CA LEU A 305 -3.45 -16.10 -4.17
C LEU A 305 -3.32 -16.87 -2.86
N TRP A 306 -2.38 -16.49 -1.99
CA TRP A 306 -2.23 -17.11 -0.68
C TRP A 306 -3.44 -16.83 0.23
N SER A 307 -4.04 -15.64 0.13
CA SER A 307 -5.24 -15.27 0.89
C SER A 307 -6.50 -15.97 0.37
N ALA A 308 -6.58 -16.24 -0.94
CA ALA A 308 -7.71 -16.98 -1.52
C ALA A 308 -7.67 -18.49 -1.22
N ASN A 309 -6.48 -19.05 -0.98
CA ASN A 309 -6.29 -20.48 -0.76
C ASN A 309 -6.06 -20.79 0.72
N GLN A 310 -6.84 -21.71 1.29
CA GLN A 310 -6.43 -22.32 2.54
C GLN A 310 -5.25 -23.26 2.28
N PRO A 311 -4.13 -23.17 3.01
CA PRO A 311 -3.28 -24.34 3.15
C PRO A 311 -4.12 -25.41 3.82
N ILE A 312 -4.26 -26.55 3.14
CA ILE A 312 -4.81 -27.76 3.74
C ILE A 312 -4.02 -28.04 5.03
N PRO A 313 -4.67 -28.21 6.20
CA PRO A 313 -4.00 -28.55 7.45
C PRO A 313 -3.03 -29.72 7.25
N SER A 314 -1.83 -29.65 7.84
CA SER A 314 -0.73 -30.62 7.64
C SER A 314 -1.14 -32.08 7.93
N ASP A 315 -2.12 -32.26 8.80
CA ASP A 315 -2.78 -33.50 9.21
C ASP A 315 -3.64 -34.16 8.11
N GLN A 316 -3.94 -33.45 7.03
CA GLN A 316 -4.65 -34.00 5.86
C GLN A 316 -3.74 -34.28 4.65
N ARG A 317 -2.47 -33.86 4.66
CA ARG A 317 -1.52 -34.17 3.56
C ARG A 317 -1.22 -35.67 3.44
N SER A 318 -1.25 -36.42 4.55
CA SER A 318 -0.96 -37.86 4.56
C SER A 318 -2.10 -38.76 4.02
N LYS A 319 -3.27 -38.20 3.73
CA LYS A 319 -4.42 -38.95 3.18
C LYS A 319 -4.56 -38.86 1.66
N ALA A 320 -3.84 -37.96 1.00
CA ALA A 320 -3.94 -37.74 -0.45
C ALA A 320 -2.93 -38.57 -1.28
N GLU A 321 -1.92 -39.18 -0.66
CA GLU A 321 -0.93 -40.02 -1.35
C GLU A 321 -0.94 -41.46 -0.81
N LYS A 322 -1.88 -42.26 -1.30
CA LYS A 322 -1.67 -43.71 -1.46
C LYS A 322 -2.13 -44.13 -2.84
N PRO A 323 -1.22 -44.53 -3.75
CA PRO A 323 -1.61 -45.24 -4.96
C PRO A 323 -2.06 -46.64 -4.54
N GLY A 324 -3.39 -46.84 -4.49
CA GLY A 324 -3.98 -48.14 -4.25
C GLY A 324 -3.82 -49.03 -5.49
N GLU A 325 -2.96 -50.04 -5.35
CA GLU A 325 -2.91 -51.22 -6.19
C GLU A 325 -4.31 -51.77 -6.50
N ARG A 326 -4.57 -52.09 -7.77
CA ARG A 326 -5.37 -53.26 -8.14
C ARG A 326 -4.99 -53.74 -9.53
N GLY A 327 -4.14 -54.75 -9.56
CA GLY A 327 -3.90 -55.59 -10.73
C GLY A 327 -4.96 -56.69 -10.86
N VAL A 328 -5.31 -56.93 -12.13
CA VAL A 328 -5.58 -58.22 -12.81
C VAL A 328 -6.75 -59.12 -12.33
N GLY A 329 -7.67 -59.42 -13.26
CA GLY A 329 -8.58 -60.56 -13.17
C GLY A 329 -9.60 -60.66 -14.33
N MET A 330 -9.20 -61.39 -15.38
CA MET A 330 -9.97 -61.95 -16.52
C MET A 330 -11.49 -62.24 -16.35
N GLY A 331 -12.24 -62.16 -17.46
CA GLY A 331 -13.39 -63.07 -17.69
C GLY A 331 -14.52 -62.62 -18.64
N MET A 332 -14.38 -62.95 -19.94
CA MET A 332 -15.42 -63.39 -20.91
C MET A 332 -16.86 -62.80 -20.91
N GLY A 333 -17.28 -62.31 -22.10
CA GLY A 333 -18.31 -63.00 -22.90
C GLY A 333 -19.70 -62.34 -23.10
N MET A 334 -20.04 -62.13 -24.38
CA MET A 334 -21.40 -62.04 -25.00
C MET A 334 -22.28 -60.83 -24.60
N GLY A 335 -23.08 -60.18 -25.45
CA GLY A 335 -23.51 -60.35 -26.83
C GLY A 335 -24.84 -59.60 -27.03
N MET A 336 -24.98 -58.94 -28.18
CA MET A 336 -26.22 -58.46 -28.86
C MET A 336 -27.19 -57.50 -28.15
N GLY A 337 -27.61 -56.48 -28.93
CA GLY A 337 -28.72 -55.56 -28.66
C GLY A 337 -28.57 -54.28 -29.44
#